data_AF-A0A183CS36-F1
#
_entry.id   AF-A0A183CS36-F1
#
_cell.length_a   1.000
_cell.length_b   1.000
_cell.length_c   1.000
_cell.angle_alpha   90.00
_cell.angle_beta   90.00
_cell.angle_gamma   90.00
#
_symmetry.space_group_name_H-M   'P 1'
#
loop_
_entity.id
_entity.type
_entity.pdbx_description
1 polymer ?
#
loop_
_entity_poly.entity_id
_entity_poly.type
_entity_poly.pdbx_seq_one_letter_code
_entity_poly.pdbx_strand_id
1 'polypeptide(L)'
;TEYERKVEASCNVAFKNEECDVQLMQDINKLLIENILPSSVAAKFLSHEQRNKVLVQYLYARDHENVCVMFASIPNFKNYWSECDPARKLECLRLLNEIPRDLRILTLRITVPSAIRQWSMAEFAQAMAAVLEQLNVDSFQNFELRIGLNVGPVVAGVLGQKPQYDIWGNSVNVASRVSAISLAKTEKKGNG
;
A
#
# COMPACT_ATOMS: atom_id res chain seq x y z
N THR A 1 55.76 15.72 8.18
CA THR A 1 56.49 14.80 7.27
C THR A 1 55.54 14.23 6.22
N GLU A 2 56.02 13.62 5.13
CA GLU A 2 55.16 12.96 4.12
C GLU A 2 54.24 11.89 4.76
N TYR A 3 54.69 11.31 5.87
CA TYR A 3 53.96 10.32 6.67
C TYR A 3 52.67 10.89 7.29
N GLU A 4 52.74 12.08 7.90
CA GLU A 4 51.57 12.75 8.50
C GLU A 4 50.50 13.07 7.45
N ARG A 5 50.91 13.50 6.25
CA ARG A 5 49.96 13.75 5.14
C ARG A 5 49.25 12.49 4.65
N LYS A 6 49.92 11.34 4.64
CA LYS A 6 49.29 10.05 4.28
C LYS A 6 48.27 9.61 5.33
N VAL A 7 48.58 9.82 6.61
CA VAL A 7 47.65 9.52 7.72
C VAL A 7 46.43 10.43 7.67
N GLU A 8 46.63 11.72 7.45
CA GLU A 8 45.53 12.70 7.29
C GLU A 8 44.64 12.39 6.09
N ALA A 9 45.23 12.01 4.94
CA ALA A 9 44.47 11.60 3.77
C ALA A 9 43.63 10.34 4.02
N SER A 10 44.22 9.32 4.68
CA SER A 10 43.52 8.09 5.03
C SER A 10 42.37 8.34 6.02
N CYS A 11 42.60 9.22 6.99
CA CYS A 11 41.61 9.63 7.98
C CYS A 11 40.44 10.41 7.33
N ASN A 12 40.75 11.35 6.43
CA ASN A 12 39.74 12.10 5.67
C ASN A 12 38.90 11.20 4.75
N VAL A 13 39.48 10.16 4.16
CA VAL A 13 38.74 9.17 3.37
C VAL A 13 37.81 8.34 4.26
N ALA A 14 38.29 7.88 5.42
CA ALA A 14 37.45 7.14 6.38
C ALA A 14 36.27 7.98 6.88
N PHE A 15 36.50 9.25 7.25
CA PHE A 15 35.43 10.16 7.67
C PHE A 15 34.40 10.39 6.56
N LYS A 16 34.84 10.60 5.31
CA LYS A 16 33.92 10.75 4.17
C LYS A 16 33.09 9.50 3.91
N ASN A 17 33.68 8.31 4.09
CA ASN A 17 32.95 7.06 3.94
C ASN A 17 31.90 6.89 5.04
N GLU A 18 32.25 7.17 6.31
CA GLU A 18 31.29 7.14 7.41
C GLU A 18 30.16 8.16 7.23
N GLU A 19 30.47 9.38 6.76
CA GLU A 19 29.46 10.40 6.45
C GLU A 19 28.52 9.94 5.33
N CYS A 20 29.06 9.30 4.30
CA CYS A 20 28.29 8.70 3.21
C CYS A 20 27.38 7.56 3.73
N ASP A 21 27.89 6.69 4.59
CA ASP A 21 27.14 5.58 5.18
C ASP A 21 25.99 6.09 6.07
N VAL A 22 26.24 7.12 6.87
CA VAL A 22 25.21 7.77 7.69
C VAL A 22 24.13 8.40 6.82
N GLN A 23 24.53 9.10 5.75
CA GLN A 23 23.58 9.70 4.82
C GLN A 23 22.73 8.66 4.10
N LEU A 24 23.36 7.60 3.60
CA LEU A 24 22.68 6.48 2.96
C LEU A 24 21.70 5.80 3.91
N MET A 25 22.07 5.63 5.17
CA MET A 25 21.19 5.05 6.19
C MET A 25 20.01 5.99 6.52
N GLN A 26 20.20 7.30 6.50
CA GLN A 26 19.09 8.26 6.65
C GLN A 26 18.13 8.21 5.46
N ASP A 27 18.66 8.14 4.23
CA ASP A 27 17.85 8.05 3.01
C ASP A 27 17.06 6.74 2.94
N ILE A 28 17.68 5.62 3.31
CA ILE A 28 17.00 4.32 3.42
C ILE A 28 15.88 4.39 4.46
N ASN A 29 16.15 4.91 5.65
CA ASN A 29 15.14 5.03 6.71
C ASN A 29 13.96 5.91 6.27
N LYS A 30 14.23 7.00 5.55
CA LYS A 30 13.19 7.85 4.97
C LYS A 30 12.31 7.08 3.99
N LEU A 31 12.92 6.36 3.05
CA LEU A 31 12.20 5.53 2.08
C LEU A 31 11.36 4.44 2.77
N LEU A 32 11.90 3.80 3.82
CA LEU A 32 11.17 2.80 4.59
C LEU A 32 9.91 3.38 5.24
N ILE A 33 10.00 4.58 5.82
CA ILE A 33 8.87 5.24 6.48
C ILE A 33 7.83 5.69 5.45
N GLU A 34 8.25 6.28 4.33
CA GLU A 34 7.35 6.73 3.25
C GLU A 34 6.65 5.57 2.54
N ASN A 35 7.23 4.37 2.55
CA ASN A 35 6.61 3.16 1.99
C ASN A 35 5.47 2.59 2.85
N ILE A 36 5.47 2.85 4.17
CA ILE A 36 4.50 2.27 5.12
C ILE A 36 3.49 3.28 5.65
N LEU A 37 3.81 4.58 5.59
CA LEU A 37 2.94 5.66 6.05
C LEU A 37 2.59 6.61 4.90
N PRO A 38 1.35 7.15 4.86
CA PRO A 38 1.02 8.26 3.96
C PRO A 38 1.98 9.44 4.14
N SER A 39 2.34 10.15 3.07
CA SER A 39 3.35 11.22 3.10
C SER A 39 3.07 12.32 4.14
N SER A 40 1.79 12.65 4.35
CA SER A 40 1.35 13.64 5.36
C SER A 40 1.57 13.19 6.80
N VAL A 41 1.59 11.88 7.02
CA VAL A 41 1.86 11.24 8.32
C VAL A 41 3.36 11.02 8.46
N ALA A 42 4.02 10.48 7.44
CA ALA A 42 5.47 10.25 7.40
C ALA A 42 6.28 11.51 7.73
N ALA A 43 5.88 12.68 7.20
CA ALA A 43 6.52 13.96 7.47
C ALA A 43 6.59 14.30 8.97
N LYS A 44 5.61 13.87 9.77
CA LYS A 44 5.61 14.06 11.23
C LYS A 44 6.69 13.20 11.89
N PHE A 45 6.80 11.93 11.46
CA PHE A 45 7.80 10.99 11.98
C PHE A 45 9.24 11.36 11.60
N LEU A 46 9.43 12.00 10.43
CA LEU A 46 10.73 12.46 9.95
C LEU A 46 11.15 13.82 10.51
N SER A 47 10.23 14.58 11.11
CA SER A 47 10.53 15.91 11.66
C SER A 47 11.42 15.84 12.91
N HIS A 48 12.50 16.64 12.92
CA HIS A 48 13.48 16.63 14.01
C HIS A 48 12.94 17.17 15.34
N GLU A 49 11.86 17.95 15.34
CA GLU A 49 11.25 18.58 16.52
C GLU A 49 10.55 17.61 17.48
N GLN A 50 10.21 16.38 17.04
CA GLN A 50 9.37 15.48 17.83
C GLN A 50 10.12 14.39 18.60
N ARG A 51 11.47 14.36 18.55
CA ARG A 51 12.31 13.40 19.29
C ARG A 51 12.09 13.40 20.81
N ASN A 52 11.60 14.50 21.38
CA ASN A 52 11.40 14.66 22.83
C ASN A 52 9.98 14.33 23.35
N LYS A 53 9.04 13.88 22.50
CA LYS A 53 7.70 13.43 22.93
C LYS A 53 7.53 11.92 22.67
N VAL A 54 8.28 11.12 23.42
CA VAL A 54 8.30 9.65 23.36
C VAL A 54 6.90 9.02 23.49
N LEU A 55 5.93 9.68 24.15
CA LEU A 55 4.54 9.17 24.27
C LEU A 55 3.61 9.54 23.11
N VAL A 56 3.91 10.59 22.33
CA VAL A 56 3.02 11.08 21.25
C VAL A 56 3.38 10.44 19.90
N GLN A 57 4.61 9.94 19.74
CA GLN A 57 5.07 9.36 18.48
C GLN A 57 4.39 8.02 18.14
N TYR A 58 3.83 7.32 19.14
CA TYR A 58 3.18 6.00 18.94
C TYR A 58 1.67 6.05 18.69
N LEU A 59 1.06 7.23 18.81
CA LEU A 59 -0.39 7.39 18.73
C LEU A 59 -0.71 8.61 17.85
N TYR A 60 -0.77 8.39 16.54
CA TYR A 60 -1.40 9.34 15.63
C TYR A 60 -2.86 8.90 15.46
N ALA A 61 -3.81 9.81 15.62
CA ALA A 61 -5.22 9.56 15.32
C ALA A 61 -5.86 10.83 14.72
N ARG A 62 -6.65 10.65 13.67
CA ARG A 62 -7.39 11.74 13.02
C ARG A 62 -8.74 11.24 12.53
N ASP A 63 -9.77 12.03 12.77
CA ASP A 63 -11.11 11.79 12.24
C ASP A 63 -11.22 12.30 10.78
N HIS A 64 -11.98 11.57 9.99
CA HIS A 64 -12.30 11.92 8.62
C HIS A 64 -13.78 11.62 8.37
N GLU A 65 -14.57 12.64 8.03
CA GLU A 65 -16.03 12.49 7.92
C GLU A 65 -16.51 11.84 6.62
N ASN A 66 -15.79 12.06 5.51
CA ASN A 66 -16.24 11.67 4.17
C ASN A 66 -15.12 10.97 3.40
N VAL A 67 -14.93 9.69 3.71
CA VAL A 67 -13.93 8.80 3.09
C VAL A 67 -14.63 7.68 2.35
N CYS A 68 -14.15 7.38 1.14
CA CYS A 68 -14.53 6.18 0.41
C CYS A 68 -13.58 5.04 0.79
N VAL A 69 -14.13 3.93 1.26
CA VAL A 69 -13.40 2.71 1.61
C VAL A 69 -13.76 1.64 0.59
N MET A 70 -12.74 0.96 0.07
CA MET A 70 -12.90 -0.13 -0.88
C MET A 70 -12.22 -1.39 -0.35
N PHE A 71 -12.94 -2.51 -0.39
CA PHE A 71 -12.40 -3.85 -0.23
C PHE A 71 -12.44 -4.57 -1.57
N ALA A 72 -11.35 -5.25 -1.92
CA ALA A 72 -11.27 -6.12 -3.09
C ALA A 72 -10.77 -7.50 -2.65
N SER A 73 -11.41 -8.57 -3.14
CA SER A 73 -11.01 -9.94 -2.83
C SER A 73 -11.20 -10.87 -4.02
N ILE A 74 -10.38 -11.92 -4.09
CA ILE A 74 -10.47 -12.99 -5.10
C ILE A 74 -10.81 -14.29 -4.35
N PRO A 75 -12.11 -14.65 -4.22
CA PRO A 75 -12.54 -15.73 -3.33
C PRO A 75 -12.01 -17.11 -3.73
N ASN A 76 -11.99 -17.38 -5.05
CA ASN A 76 -11.57 -18.66 -5.59
C ASN A 76 -10.04 -18.80 -5.71
N PHE A 77 -9.27 -17.79 -5.30
CA PHE A 77 -7.82 -17.85 -5.26
C PHE A 77 -7.31 -19.00 -4.38
N LYS A 78 -8.01 -19.31 -3.28
CA LYS A 78 -7.62 -20.40 -2.37
C LYS A 78 -7.67 -21.77 -3.07
N ASN A 79 -8.71 -22.03 -3.86
CA ASN A 79 -8.88 -23.29 -4.58
C ASN A 79 -7.79 -23.45 -5.66
N TYR A 80 -7.50 -22.36 -6.38
CA TYR A 80 -6.37 -22.31 -7.30
C TYR A 80 -5.04 -22.64 -6.61
N TRP A 81 -4.80 -22.06 -5.42
CA TRP A 81 -3.57 -22.29 -4.68
C TRP A 81 -3.43 -23.73 -4.15
N SER A 82 -4.52 -24.44 -3.86
CA SER A 82 -4.41 -25.86 -3.47
C SER A 82 -4.07 -26.78 -4.64
N GLU A 83 -4.58 -26.47 -5.84
CA GLU A 83 -4.58 -27.40 -6.98
C GLU A 83 -3.44 -27.13 -7.98
N CYS A 84 -2.82 -25.94 -7.95
CA CYS A 84 -1.80 -25.57 -8.93
C CYS A 84 -0.37 -25.97 -8.58
N ASP A 85 0.40 -26.22 -9.65
CA ASP A 85 1.82 -26.48 -9.62
C ASP A 85 2.62 -25.25 -9.12
N PRO A 86 3.75 -25.42 -8.41
CA PRO A 86 4.55 -24.31 -7.88
C PRO A 86 5.00 -23.28 -8.93
N ALA A 87 5.32 -23.72 -10.15
CA ALA A 87 5.70 -22.82 -11.24
C ALA A 87 4.56 -21.88 -11.64
N ARG A 88 3.34 -22.41 -11.78
CA ARG A 88 2.13 -21.64 -12.13
C ARG A 88 1.74 -20.68 -11.00
N LYS A 89 1.90 -21.10 -9.75
CA LYS A 89 1.69 -20.24 -8.57
C LYS A 89 2.56 -18.99 -8.59
N LEU A 90 3.85 -19.14 -8.92
CA LEU A 90 4.78 -18.02 -9.00
C LEU A 90 4.45 -17.08 -10.16
N GLU A 91 4.03 -17.63 -11.30
CA GLU A 91 3.60 -16.85 -12.46
C GLU A 91 2.34 -16.04 -12.15
N CYS A 92 1.29 -16.66 -11.58
CA CYS A 92 0.11 -15.92 -11.15
C CYS A 92 0.42 -14.89 -10.06
N LEU A 93 1.33 -15.15 -9.11
CA LEU A 93 1.76 -14.14 -8.14
C LEU A 93 2.53 -12.99 -8.79
N ARG A 94 3.35 -13.24 -9.82
CA ARG A 94 4.01 -12.18 -10.59
C ARG A 94 2.98 -11.33 -11.31
N LEU A 95 2.06 -11.96 -12.02
CA LEU A 95 1.02 -11.26 -12.75
C LEU A 95 0.06 -10.48 -11.82
N LEU A 96 -0.27 -11.01 -10.64
CA LEU A 96 -1.00 -10.28 -9.60
C LEU A 96 -0.20 -9.09 -9.04
N ASN A 97 1.13 -9.20 -8.96
CA ASN A 97 2.00 -8.08 -8.57
C ASN A 97 2.16 -7.03 -9.69
N GLU A 98 1.88 -7.41 -10.95
CA GLU A 98 1.78 -6.50 -12.09
C GLU A 98 0.44 -5.77 -12.16
N ILE A 99 -0.56 -6.11 -11.30
CA ILE A 99 -1.70 -5.21 -11.06
C ILE A 99 -1.08 -3.84 -10.72
N PRO A 100 -1.30 -2.80 -11.57
CA PRO A 100 -0.35 -1.70 -11.67
C PRO A 100 -0.02 -1.10 -10.29
N ARG A 101 1.27 -0.86 -10.04
CA ARG A 101 1.75 -0.12 -8.85
C ARG A 101 1.00 1.21 -8.67
N ASP A 102 0.59 1.81 -9.78
CA ASP A 102 -0.23 3.02 -9.85
C ASP A 102 -1.61 2.83 -9.20
N LEU A 103 -2.17 1.61 -9.26
CA LEU A 103 -3.40 1.28 -8.54
C LEU A 103 -3.16 1.05 -7.04
N ARG A 104 -2.03 0.46 -6.62
CA ARG A 104 -1.71 0.27 -5.18
C ARG A 104 -1.56 1.60 -4.43
N ILE A 105 -1.11 2.66 -5.11
CA ILE A 105 -0.94 4.01 -4.53
C ILE A 105 -2.27 4.72 -4.25
N LEU A 106 -3.35 4.39 -4.96
CA LEU A 106 -4.67 4.96 -4.69
C LEU A 106 -5.30 4.41 -3.40
N THR A 107 -5.07 3.13 -3.08
CA THR A 107 -5.60 2.50 -1.85
C THR A 107 -5.00 3.09 -0.56
N LEU A 108 -3.77 3.64 -0.62
CA LEU A 108 -3.08 4.25 0.53
C LEU A 108 -3.22 5.78 0.59
N ARG A 109 -3.68 6.44 -0.48
CA ARG A 109 -4.01 7.88 -0.48
C ARG A 109 -5.43 8.11 0.02
N ILE A 110 -5.67 7.70 1.26
CA ILE A 110 -6.90 8.03 2.02
C ILE A 110 -6.83 9.51 2.45
N THR A 111 -6.76 10.44 1.51
CA THR A 111 -7.10 11.86 1.69
C THR A 111 -7.03 12.58 0.34
N VAL A 112 -8.12 12.55 -0.43
CA VAL A 112 -8.33 13.48 -1.56
C VAL A 112 -9.55 14.35 -1.26
N PRO A 113 -9.55 15.67 -1.51
CA PRO A 113 -10.70 16.55 -1.22
C PRO A 113 -11.96 16.31 -2.09
N SER A 114 -13.04 17.01 -1.76
CA SER A 114 -14.41 16.49 -1.66
C SER A 114 -15.29 16.24 -2.89
N ALA A 115 -14.92 16.63 -4.11
CA ALA A 115 -15.87 16.61 -5.24
C ALA A 115 -15.62 15.51 -6.29
N ILE A 116 -14.40 14.94 -6.37
CA ILE A 116 -13.99 14.00 -7.44
C ILE A 116 -13.94 12.53 -6.93
N ARG A 117 -14.13 12.32 -5.62
CA ARG A 117 -13.76 11.09 -4.90
C ARG A 117 -14.45 9.79 -5.33
N GLN A 118 -15.76 9.81 -5.56
CA GLN A 118 -16.52 8.56 -5.77
C GLN A 118 -16.33 7.99 -7.17
N TRP A 119 -16.30 8.88 -8.17
CA TRP A 119 -16.09 8.52 -9.57
C TRP A 119 -14.73 7.86 -9.79
N SER A 120 -13.67 8.41 -9.18
CA SER A 120 -12.32 7.83 -9.28
C SER A 120 -12.21 6.44 -8.64
N MET A 121 -12.93 6.15 -7.55
CA MET A 121 -12.90 4.82 -6.93
C MET A 121 -13.71 3.79 -7.73
N ALA A 122 -14.76 4.22 -8.43
CA ALA A 122 -15.50 3.36 -9.34
C ALA A 122 -14.69 3.04 -10.61
N GLU A 123 -14.04 4.04 -11.21
CA GLU A 123 -13.11 3.85 -12.33
C GLU A 123 -11.95 2.91 -11.94
N PHE A 124 -11.44 3.07 -10.71
CA PHE A 124 -10.44 2.18 -10.14
C PHE A 124 -10.94 0.73 -10.04
N ALA A 125 -12.15 0.53 -9.52
CA ALA A 125 -12.78 -0.78 -9.43
C ALA A 125 -12.94 -1.43 -10.81
N GLN A 126 -13.32 -0.65 -11.83
CA GLN A 126 -13.40 -1.11 -13.21
C GLN A 126 -12.03 -1.48 -13.79
N ALA A 127 -11.00 -0.66 -13.54
CA ALA A 127 -9.64 -0.95 -14.00
C ALA A 127 -9.10 -2.24 -13.38
N MET A 128 -9.32 -2.48 -12.08
CA MET A 128 -8.97 -3.75 -11.44
C MET A 128 -9.69 -4.95 -12.07
N ALA A 129 -10.98 -4.79 -12.40
CA ALA A 129 -11.74 -5.85 -13.05
C ALA A 129 -11.18 -6.19 -14.45
N ALA A 130 -10.84 -5.16 -15.24
CA ALA A 130 -10.23 -5.33 -16.55
C ALA A 130 -8.86 -6.03 -16.48
N VAL A 131 -8.03 -5.66 -15.50
CA VAL A 131 -6.74 -6.35 -15.26
C VAL A 131 -6.97 -7.81 -14.88
N LEU A 132 -7.91 -8.10 -13.96
CA LEU A 132 -8.20 -9.50 -13.60
C LEU A 132 -8.73 -10.32 -14.78
N GLU A 133 -9.49 -9.71 -15.68
CA GLU A 133 -9.95 -10.36 -16.90
C GLU A 133 -8.79 -10.74 -17.83
N GLN A 134 -7.82 -9.84 -18.01
CA GLN A 134 -6.58 -10.16 -18.74
C GLN A 134 -5.80 -11.29 -18.05
N LEU A 135 -5.67 -11.24 -16.72
CA LEU A 135 -5.03 -12.31 -15.94
C LEU A 135 -5.69 -13.67 -16.12
N ASN A 136 -7.03 -13.69 -16.21
CA ASN A 136 -7.79 -14.90 -16.46
C ASN A 136 -7.50 -15.49 -17.84
N VAL A 137 -7.39 -14.64 -18.87
CA VAL A 137 -7.03 -15.06 -20.22
C VAL A 137 -5.62 -15.63 -20.25
N ASP A 138 -4.63 -14.90 -19.71
CA ASP A 138 -3.22 -15.28 -19.78
C ASP A 138 -2.90 -16.51 -18.93
N SER A 139 -3.55 -16.65 -17.77
CA SER A 139 -3.32 -17.76 -16.85
C SER A 139 -4.22 -18.98 -17.10
N PHE A 140 -5.12 -18.91 -18.10
CA PHE A 140 -6.19 -19.89 -18.32
C PHE A 140 -7.00 -20.18 -17.06
N GLN A 141 -7.27 -19.14 -16.26
CA GLN A 141 -8.01 -19.21 -15.01
C GLN A 141 -9.34 -18.46 -15.11
N ASN A 142 -10.18 -18.62 -14.10
CA ASN A 142 -11.44 -17.90 -13.98
C ASN A 142 -11.59 -17.31 -12.57
N PHE A 143 -10.63 -16.48 -12.17
CA PHE A 143 -10.67 -15.73 -10.92
C PHE A 143 -11.90 -14.82 -10.88
N GLU A 144 -12.61 -14.86 -9.75
CA GLU A 144 -13.74 -13.98 -9.47
C GLU A 144 -13.23 -12.76 -8.70
N LEU A 145 -13.64 -11.55 -9.08
CA LEU A 145 -13.39 -10.35 -8.30
C LEU A 145 -14.61 -10.02 -7.45
N ARG A 146 -14.41 -9.71 -6.17
CA ARG A 146 -15.46 -9.10 -5.34
C ARG A 146 -14.99 -7.76 -4.83
N ILE A 147 -15.78 -6.72 -5.11
CA ILE A 147 -15.52 -5.36 -4.67
C ILE A 147 -16.65 -4.90 -3.75
N GLY A 148 -16.28 -4.33 -2.61
CA GLY A 148 -17.20 -3.64 -1.71
C GLY A 148 -16.78 -2.20 -1.55
N LEU A 149 -17.70 -1.28 -1.83
CA LEU A 149 -17.49 0.16 -1.68
C LEU A 149 -18.44 0.70 -0.61
N ASN A 150 -17.93 1.60 0.22
CA ASN A 150 -18.77 2.38 1.11
C ASN A 150 -18.16 3.75 1.36
N VAL A 151 -19.01 4.75 1.56
CA VAL A 151 -18.59 6.11 1.88
C VAL A 151 -19.12 6.47 3.26
N GLY A 152 -18.26 7.02 4.11
CA GLY A 152 -18.68 7.51 5.42
C GLY A 152 -17.51 7.90 6.33
N PRO A 153 -17.79 8.16 7.61
CA PRO A 153 -16.79 8.58 8.57
C PRO A 153 -15.86 7.42 8.96
N VAL A 154 -14.58 7.74 9.13
CA VAL A 154 -13.53 6.84 9.62
C VAL A 154 -12.56 7.59 10.52
N VAL A 155 -11.90 6.86 11.40
CA VAL A 155 -10.76 7.33 12.19
C VAL A 155 -9.51 6.65 11.64
N ALA A 156 -8.52 7.42 11.24
CA ALA A 156 -7.24 6.90 10.75
C ALA A 156 -6.14 7.15 11.77
N GLY A 157 -5.20 6.22 11.91
CA GLY A 157 -4.15 6.37 12.90
C GLY A 157 -2.94 5.47 12.72
N VAL A 158 -1.90 5.75 13.50
CA VAL A 158 -0.68 4.93 13.59
C VAL A 158 -0.55 4.38 14.99
N LEU A 159 -0.30 3.08 15.10
CA LEU A 159 -0.12 2.37 16.37
C LEU A 159 1.21 1.59 16.39
N GLY A 160 1.77 1.41 17.60
CA GLY A 160 2.83 0.45 17.89
C GLY A 160 4.27 0.95 17.69
N GLN A 161 5.24 0.17 18.19
CA GLN A 161 6.68 0.45 18.01
C GLN A 161 7.14 0.29 16.56
N LYS A 162 6.48 -0.61 15.81
CA LYS A 162 6.56 -0.68 14.35
C LYS A 162 5.35 0.08 13.81
N PRO A 163 5.52 1.30 13.25
CA PRO A 163 4.40 2.14 12.90
C PRO A 163 3.56 1.48 11.80
N GLN A 164 2.30 1.18 12.13
CA GLN A 164 1.30 0.66 11.19
C GLN A 164 0.19 1.68 11.05
N TYR A 165 -0.02 2.20 9.84
CA TYR A 165 -1.15 3.07 9.53
C TYR A 165 -2.38 2.22 9.23
N ASP A 166 -3.49 2.49 9.91
CA ASP A 166 -4.74 1.76 9.74
C ASP A 166 -5.95 2.68 9.90
N ILE A 167 -7.12 2.23 9.45
CA ILE A 167 -8.40 2.94 9.52
C ILE A 167 -9.45 2.12 10.26
N TRP A 168 -10.24 2.80 11.09
CA TRP A 168 -11.32 2.20 11.87
C TRP A 168 -12.63 2.96 11.69
N GLY A 169 -13.75 2.26 11.76
CA GLY A 169 -15.08 2.87 11.73
C GLY A 169 -16.13 1.94 11.14
N ASN A 170 -17.40 2.27 11.38
CA ASN A 170 -18.53 1.51 10.83
C ASN A 170 -18.49 1.49 9.30
N SER A 171 -17.99 2.55 8.67
CA SER A 171 -17.88 2.64 7.21
C SER A 171 -16.99 1.54 6.63
N VAL A 172 -15.91 1.18 7.34
CA VAL A 172 -14.99 0.09 6.98
C VAL A 172 -15.69 -1.26 7.09
N ASN A 173 -16.41 -1.48 8.21
CA ASN A 173 -17.15 -2.72 8.45
C ASN A 173 -18.25 -2.95 7.40
N VAL A 174 -18.96 -1.89 7.00
CA VAL A 174 -19.97 -1.97 5.93
C VAL A 174 -19.30 -2.31 4.59
N ALA A 175 -18.22 -1.62 4.20
CA ALA A 175 -17.50 -1.91 2.96
C ALA A 175 -17.02 -3.37 2.90
N SER A 176 -16.50 -3.89 4.01
CA SER A 176 -16.08 -5.28 4.14
C SER A 176 -17.25 -6.26 3.94
N ARG A 177 -18.40 -6.04 4.60
CA ARG A 177 -19.60 -6.88 4.42
C ARG A 177 -20.13 -6.82 3.00
N VAL A 178 -20.14 -5.63 2.38
CA VAL A 178 -20.53 -5.47 0.98
C VAL A 178 -19.62 -6.33 0.10
N SER A 179 -18.30 -6.28 0.28
CA SER A 179 -17.37 -7.10 -0.51
C SER A 179 -17.58 -8.60 -0.34
N ALA A 180 -17.99 -9.05 0.84
CA ALA A 180 -18.24 -10.47 1.10
C ALA A 180 -19.50 -10.98 0.36
N ILE A 181 -20.52 -10.13 0.23
CA ILE A 181 -21.81 -10.43 -0.41
C ILE A 181 -21.76 -10.19 -1.92
N SER A 182 -20.97 -9.22 -2.39
CA SER A 182 -20.83 -8.87 -3.79
C SER A 182 -20.30 -10.04 -4.60
N LEU A 183 -21.10 -10.62 -5.49
CA LEU A 183 -20.61 -11.51 -6.56
C LEU A 183 -20.51 -10.68 -7.84
N ALA A 184 -19.31 -10.22 -8.22
CA ALA A 184 -19.11 -9.80 -9.59
C ALA A 184 -18.85 -11.07 -10.41
N LYS A 185 -19.93 -11.69 -10.91
CA LYS A 185 -19.79 -12.64 -12.01
C LYS A 185 -19.40 -11.80 -13.23
N THR A 186 -18.21 -12.00 -13.76
CA THR A 186 -17.91 -11.62 -15.14
C THR A 186 -18.85 -12.46 -16.01
N GLU A 187 -19.99 -11.88 -16.40
CA GLU A 187 -20.87 -12.50 -17.37
C GLU A 187 -20.05 -12.76 -18.64
N LYS A 188 -19.83 -14.03 -18.95
CA LYS A 188 -19.39 -14.42 -20.29
C LYS A 188 -20.46 -13.90 -21.24
N LYS A 189 -20.16 -12.85 -22.00
CA LYS A 189 -20.91 -12.55 -23.23
C LYS A 189 -20.75 -13.77 -24.15
N GLY A 190 -21.72 -14.67 -24.11
CA GLY A 190 -21.87 -15.72 -25.10
C GLY A 190 -22.23 -15.06 -26.42
N ASN A 191 -21.29 -15.06 -27.37
CA ASN A 191 -21.63 -14.86 -28.77
C ASN A 191 -22.39 -16.10 -29.22
N GLY A 192 -23.69 -15.92 -29.49
CA GLY A 192 -24.46 -16.81 -30.35
C GLY A 192 -24.20 -16.51 -31.82
#